data_AF-A0A0F9EWA1-F1
#
_entry.id   AF-A0A0F9EWA1-F1
#
_cell.length_a   1.000
_cell.length_b   1.000
_cell.length_c   1.000
_cell.angle_alpha   90.00
_cell.angle_beta   90.00
_cell.angle_gamma   90.00
#
_symmetry.space_group_name_H-M   'P 1'
#
loop_
_entity.id
_entity.type
_entity.pdbx_description
1 polymer ?
#
loop_
_entity_poly.entity_id
_entity_poly.type
_entity_poly.pdbx_seq_one_letter_code
_entity_poly.pdbx_strand_id
1 'polypeptide(L)' 'MGFTKTKPVYASDGFAVWEGTVENGDNKGDKYLKIKFLGHTTNVFQVKEKGD' A
#
# COMPACT_ATOMS: atom_id res chain seq x y z
N MET A 1 -0.39 11.40 -1.00
CA MET A 1 -0.72 9.98 -1.25
C MET A 1 -1.57 9.50 -0.06
N GLY A 2 -2.89 9.42 -0.23
CA GLY A 2 -3.79 8.99 0.84
C GLY A 2 -4.00 7.49 0.78
N PHE A 3 -3.50 6.73 1.76
CA PHE A 3 -3.97 5.36 1.97
C PHE A 3 -5.35 5.46 2.60
N THR A 4 -6.40 5.27 1.80
CA THR A 4 -7.79 5.39 2.24
C THR A 4 -8.21 4.31 3.23
N LYS A 5 -7.53 3.16 3.23
CA LYS A 5 -7.79 2.07 4.17
C LYS A 5 -7.02 2.30 5.48
N THR A 6 -7.74 2.61 6.54
CA THR A 6 -7.22 2.67 7.92
C THR A 6 -6.86 1.29 8.49
N LYS A 7 -7.37 0.22 7.89
CA LYS A 7 -7.12 -1.17 8.27
C LYS A 7 -6.25 -1.90 7.24
N PRO A 8 -5.32 -2.77 7.67
CA PRO A 8 -4.52 -3.58 6.75
C PRO A 8 -5.43 -4.57 6.00
N VAL A 9 -5.10 -4.83 4.73
CA VAL A 9 -5.73 -5.88 3.93
C VAL A 9 -5.22 -7.27 4.33
N TYR A 10 -4.03 -7.34 4.89
CA TYR A 10 -3.44 -8.55 5.45
C TYR A 10 -2.61 -8.20 6.68
N ALA A 11 -2.74 -8.98 7.74
CA ALA A 11 -1.90 -8.85 8.93
C ALA A 11 -1.58 -10.25 9.49
N SER A 12 -0.34 -10.42 9.92
CA SER A 12 0.17 -11.63 10.57
C SER A 12 1.14 -11.22 11.67
N ASP A 13 1.48 -12.16 12.57
CA ASP A 13 2.53 -11.96 13.56
C ASP A 13 3.86 -11.59 12.87
N GLY A 14 4.21 -10.30 12.94
CA GLY A 14 5.44 -9.73 12.39
C GLY A 14 5.26 -8.74 11.23
N PHE A 15 4.14 -8.75 10.49
CA PHE A 15 3.91 -7.76 9.43
C PHE A 15 2.43 -7.49 9.10
N ALA A 16 2.19 -6.32 8.53
CA ALA A 16 0.90 -5.92 8.02
C ALA A 16 1.04 -5.23 6.65
N VAL A 17 0.02 -5.40 5.82
CA VAL A 17 -0.04 -4.89 4.45
C VAL A 17 -1.27 -4.02 4.31
N TRP A 18 -1.09 -2.82 3.76
CA TRP A 18 -2.16 -1.91 3.37
C TRP A 18 -2.12 -1.72 1.87
N GLU A 19 -3.30 -1.59 1.30
CA GLU A 19 -3.49 -1.21 -0.09
C GLU A 19 -4.15 0.17 -0.11
N GLY A 20 -3.65 1.06 -0.96
CA GLY A 20 -4.23 2.38 -1.18
C GLY A 20 -4.24 2.74 -2.65
N THR A 21 -5.29 3.44 -3.07
CA THR A 21 -5.36 4.07 -4.39
C THR A 21 -5.19 5.57 -4.20
N VAL A 22 -4.40 6.21 -5.05
CA VAL A 22 -4.24 7.66 -5.01
C VAL A 22 -5.49 8.31 -5.60
N GLU A 23 -6.21 9.09 -4.79
CA GLU A 23 -7.46 9.71 -5.22
C GLU A 23 -7.27 11.08 -5.90
N ASN A 24 -6.13 11.75 -5.68
CA ASN A 24 -5.86 13.11 -6.14
C ASN A 24 -4.39 13.32 -6.57
N GLY A 25 -4.17 14.24 -7.51
CA GLY A 25 -2.86 14.60 -8.06
C GLY A 25 -2.53 13.89 -9.37
N ASP A 26 -1.29 14.04 -9.85
CA ASP A 26 -0.82 13.49 -11.14
C ASP A 26 -0.85 11.96 -11.19
N ASN A 27 -0.70 11.31 -10.04
CA ASN A 27 -0.72 9.84 -9.90
C ASN A 27 -2.12 9.31 -9.56
N LYS A 28 -3.19 10.05 -9.89
CA LYS A 28 -4.56 9.63 -9.59
C LYS A 28 -4.87 8.29 -10.27
N GLY A 29 -5.39 7.34 -9.50
CA GLY A 29 -5.71 5.99 -9.95
C GLY A 29 -4.58 4.98 -9.72
N ASP A 30 -3.36 5.45 -9.42
CA ASP A 30 -2.25 4.54 -9.09
C ASP A 30 -2.53 3.78 -7.80
N LYS A 31 -2.25 2.47 -7.84
CA LYS A 31 -2.35 1.56 -6.71
C LYS A 31 -0.99 1.45 -6.03
N TYR A 32 -1.00 1.44 -4.69
CA TYR A 32 0.19 1.25 -3.87
C TYR A 32 -0.05 0.21 -2.79
N LEU A 33 0.97 -0.59 -2.53
CA LEU A 33 1.06 -1.49 -1.39
C LEU A 33 2.04 -0.93 -0.37
N LYS A 34 1.60 -0.81 0.87
CA LYS A 34 2.44 -0.47 2.01
C LYS A 34 2.59 -1.71 2.87
N ILE A 35 3.82 -2.11 3.14
CA ILE A 35 4.13 -3.24 4.03
C ILE A 35 4.86 -2.69 5.25
N LYS A 36 4.33 -2.94 6.44
CA LYS A 36 4.95 -2.58 7.71
C LYS A 36 5.33 -3.85 8.46
N PHE A 37 6.61 -4.00 8.77
CA PHE A 37 7.08 -5.02 9.71
C PHE A 37 7.03 -4.46 11.13
N LEU A 38 6.58 -5.26 12.09
CA LEU A 38 6.53 -4.87 13.50
C LEU A 38 7.96 -4.52 13.98
N GLY A 39 8.19 -3.23 14.24
CA GLY A 39 9.41 -2.72 14.88
C GLY A 39 10.45 -2.04 13.99
N HIS A 40 10.38 -2.13 12.65
CA HIS A 40 11.57 -1.75 11.85
C HIS A 40 11.30 -0.98 10.56
N THR A 41 10.52 -1.51 9.63
CA THR A 41 10.57 -1.00 8.25
C THR A 41 9.18 -0.88 7.65
N THR A 42 8.94 0.27 7.02
CA THR A 42 7.78 0.51 6.16
C THR A 42 8.28 0.59 4.73
N ASN A 43 7.86 -0.34 3.88
CA ASN A 43 8.13 -0.31 2.45
C ASN A 43 6.85 0.08 1.71
N VAL A 44 6.98 0.92 0.67
CA VAL A 44 5.87 1.32 -0.20
C VAL A 44 6.23 0.99 -1.64
N PHE A 45 5.36 0.22 -2.30
CA PHE A 45 5.53 -0.24 -3.67
C PHE A 45 4.36 0.27 -4.51
N GLN A 46 4.64 0.86 -5.67
CA GLN A 46 3.62 1.10 -6.68
C GLN A 46 3.27 -0.23 -7.34
N VAL A 47 1.99 -0.59 -7.34
CA VAL A 47 1.49 -1.77 -8.05
C VAL A 47 1.23 -1.34 -9.48
N LYS A 48 2.03 -1.86 -10.40
CA LYS A 48 1.75 -1.79 -11.83
C LYS A 48 1.14 -3.13 -12.23
N GLU A 49 -0.03 -3.09 -12.85
CA GLU A 49 -0.58 -4.29 -13.48
C GLU A 49 0.42 -4.74 -14.56
N LYS A 50 0.78 -6.02 -14.54
CA LYS A 50 1.63 -6.60 -15.58
C LYS A 50 0.81 -6.52 -16.86
N GLY A 51 1.21 -5.63 -17.78
CA GLY A 51 0.60 -5.56 -19.10
C GLY A 51 0.67 -6.93 -19.76
N ASP A 52 -0.45 -7.34 -20.36
CA ASP A 52 -0.59 -8.53 -21.22
C ASP A 52 0.53 -8.62 -22.27
#